data_AF-A0A1G3A4T0-F1
#
_entry.id   AF-A0A1G3A4T0-F1
#
_cell.length_a   1.000
_cell.length_b   1.000
_cell.length_c   1.000
_cell.angle_alpha   90.00
_cell.angle_beta   90.00
_cell.angle_gamma   90.00
#
_symmetry.space_group_name_H-M   'P 1'
#
loop_
_entity.id
_entity.type
_entity.pdbx_description
1 polymer ?
#
loop_
_entity_poly.entity_id
_entity_poly.type
_entity_poly.pdbx_seq_one_letter_code
_entity_poly.pdbx_strand_id
1 'polypeptide(L)'
;MFPYERTAGYESTVSMCFLIAVALLVGLVWAAVFIRRGSLLIGCFAFLVVGYCMGHPFWSFHLGPVPLTLDRLLLAALAGGYLVRRRLGRVEPKPLAGADWLLFALVAWLSLSTAVYASAAATNSAGSPLWRLMASYWMPLVVYWLARQSRLTAH
;
A
#
# COMPACT_ATOMS: atom_id res chain seq x y z
N MET A 1 34.24 33.14 -3.72
CA MET A 1 33.42 31.97 -3.31
C MET A 1 33.06 32.19 -1.85
N PHE A 2 31.84 32.63 -1.57
CA PHE A 2 31.46 33.24 -0.29
C PHE A 2 31.07 32.19 0.76
N PRO A 3 31.53 32.30 2.03
CA PRO A 3 31.21 31.37 3.12
C PRO A 3 29.73 31.36 3.55
N TYR A 4 28.93 32.32 3.06
CA TYR A 4 27.51 32.47 3.40
C TYR A 4 26.59 31.42 2.74
N GLU A 5 26.95 30.89 1.56
CA GLU A 5 26.12 29.88 0.88
C GLU A 5 26.15 28.50 1.58
N ARG A 6 27.20 28.21 2.35
CA ARG A 6 27.37 26.91 2.99
C ARG A 6 26.53 26.75 4.26
N THR A 7 26.29 27.83 5.00
CA THR A 7 25.46 27.80 6.23
C THR A 7 23.98 27.81 5.91
N ALA A 8 23.55 28.58 4.91
CA ALA A 8 22.15 28.63 4.48
C ALA A 8 21.61 27.26 4.00
N GLY A 9 22.44 26.49 3.27
CA GLY A 9 22.06 25.14 2.83
C GLY A 9 22.00 24.10 3.97
N TYR A 10 22.74 24.31 5.06
CA TYR A 10 22.72 23.41 6.22
C TYR A 10 21.46 23.63 7.06
N GLU A 11 21.09 24.89 7.32
CA GLU A 11 19.89 25.24 8.07
C GLU A 11 18.59 24.83 7.36
N SER A 12 18.54 24.95 6.02
CA SER A 12 17.40 24.46 5.24
C SER A 12 17.26 22.93 5.30
N THR A 13 18.38 22.21 5.26
CA THR A 13 18.37 20.74 5.32
C THR A 13 17.93 20.24 6.69
N VAL A 14 18.43 20.85 7.77
CA VAL A 14 18.05 20.49 9.15
C VAL A 14 16.57 20.80 9.39
N SER A 15 16.08 21.94 8.90
CA SER A 15 14.66 22.32 9.00
C SER A 15 13.76 21.35 8.23
N MET A 16 14.14 20.95 7.01
CA MET A 16 13.40 19.99 6.20
C MET A 16 13.38 18.60 6.84
N CYS A 17 14.52 18.11 7.35
CA CYS A 17 14.60 16.85 8.08
C CYS A 17 13.72 16.86 9.34
N PHE A 18 13.71 17.96 10.08
CA PHE A 18 12.87 18.13 11.26
C PHE A 18 11.39 18.08 10.91
N LEU A 19 10.95 18.80 9.86
CA LEU A 19 9.56 18.77 9.39
C LEU A 19 9.14 17.37 8.93
N ILE A 20 10.01 16.65 8.20
CA ILE A 20 9.75 15.27 7.80
C ILE A 20 9.61 14.36 9.03
N ALA A 21 10.49 14.50 10.02
CA ALA A 21 10.43 13.69 11.24
C ALA A 21 9.12 13.94 12.02
N VAL A 22 8.70 15.20 12.15
CA VAL A 22 7.42 15.54 12.79
C VAL A 22 6.25 14.97 11.99
N ALA A 23 6.23 15.12 10.67
CA ALA A 23 5.19 14.57 9.81
C ALA A 23 5.09 13.04 9.92
N LEU A 24 6.23 12.34 9.95
CA LEU A 24 6.29 10.89 10.15
C LEU A 24 5.75 10.49 11.53
N LEU A 25 6.12 11.22 12.58
CA LEU A 25 5.67 10.92 13.94
C LEU A 25 4.16 11.14 14.07
N VAL A 26 3.64 12.26 13.57
CA VAL A 26 2.20 12.54 13.51
C VAL A 26 1.47 11.46 12.71
N GLY A 27 2.00 11.10 11.54
CA GLY A 27 1.47 10.03 10.69
C GLY A 27 1.42 8.68 11.41
N LEU A 28 2.48 8.31 12.14
CA LEU A 28 2.55 7.09 12.93
C LEU A 28 1.54 7.09 14.09
N VAL A 29 1.40 8.21 14.80
CA VAL A 29 0.43 8.34 15.90
C VAL A 29 -0.99 8.20 15.37
N TRP A 30 -1.35 8.90 14.29
CA TRP A 30 -2.67 8.79 13.68
C TRP A 30 -2.92 7.41 13.09
N ALA A 31 -1.91 6.79 12.46
CA ALA A 31 -2.00 5.41 11.99
C ALA A 31 -2.26 4.45 13.16
N ALA A 32 -1.56 4.61 14.29
CA ALA A 32 -1.78 3.80 15.48
C ALA A 32 -3.19 4.00 16.08
N VAL A 33 -3.67 5.24 16.14
CA VAL A 33 -5.04 5.56 16.58
C VAL A 33 -6.07 4.91 15.64
N PHE A 34 -5.87 5.05 14.33
CA PHE A 34 -6.72 4.42 13.32
C PHE A 34 -6.68 2.89 13.43
N ILE A 35 -5.51 2.29 13.63
CA ILE A 35 -5.37 0.85 13.86
C ILE A 35 -6.04 0.41 15.16
N ARG A 36 -6.15 1.26 16.18
CA ARG A 36 -6.84 0.88 17.43
C ARG A 36 -8.35 1.09 17.39
N ARG A 37 -8.85 2.10 16.67
CA ARG A 37 -10.26 2.54 16.72
C ARG A 37 -11.02 2.45 15.39
N GLY A 38 -10.32 2.51 14.26
CA GLY A 38 -10.93 2.59 12.93
C GLY A 38 -11.53 1.27 12.43
N SER A 39 -12.48 1.36 11.52
CA SER A 39 -12.96 0.19 10.78
C SER A 39 -12.00 -0.15 9.63
N LEU A 40 -11.72 -1.44 9.41
CA LEU A 40 -10.96 -1.90 8.25
C LEU A 40 -11.66 -1.50 6.93
N LEU A 41 -12.99 -1.42 6.92
CA LEU A 41 -13.78 -0.97 5.77
C LEU A 41 -13.50 0.49 5.41
N ILE A 42 -13.47 1.37 6.42
CA ILE A 42 -13.15 2.80 6.21
C ILE A 42 -11.74 2.91 5.61
N GLY A 43 -10.82 2.07 6.06
CA GLY A 43 -9.47 2.02 5.54
C GLY A 43 -9.41 1.55 4.07
N CYS A 44 -10.12 0.48 3.73
CA CYS A 44 -10.24 0.02 2.33
C CYS A 44 -10.90 1.09 1.44
N PHE A 45 -11.94 1.77 1.93
CA PHE A 45 -12.59 2.85 1.20
C PHE A 45 -11.65 4.05 0.98
N ALA A 46 -10.93 4.47 2.03
CA ALA A 46 -9.91 5.51 1.91
C ALA A 46 -8.83 5.12 0.90
N PHE A 47 -8.41 3.85 0.86
CA PHE A 47 -7.49 3.35 -0.17
C PHE A 47 -8.05 3.49 -1.59
N LEU A 48 -9.33 3.14 -1.81
CA LEU A 48 -9.96 3.30 -3.11
C LEU A 48 -10.06 4.77 -3.53
N VAL A 49 -10.50 5.65 -2.61
CA VAL A 49 -10.61 7.09 -2.88
C VAL A 49 -9.24 7.68 -3.19
N VAL A 50 -8.24 7.39 -2.38
CA VAL A 50 -6.88 7.90 -2.57
C VAL A 50 -6.26 7.33 -3.83
N GLY A 51 -6.40 6.04 -4.12
CA GLY A 51 -5.88 5.43 -5.35
C GLY A 51 -6.53 5.99 -6.61
N TYR A 52 -7.83 6.32 -6.56
CA TYR A 52 -8.57 6.85 -7.69
C TYR A 52 -8.38 8.37 -7.88
N CYS A 53 -8.37 9.15 -6.79
CA CYS A 53 -8.26 10.60 -6.83
C CYS A 53 -6.82 11.12 -6.76
N MET A 54 -5.91 10.40 -6.10
CA MET A 54 -4.52 10.77 -5.87
C MET A 54 -3.57 9.70 -6.44
N GLY A 55 -3.84 9.25 -7.66
CA GLY A 55 -3.04 8.23 -8.34
C GLY A 55 -1.60 8.66 -8.64
N HIS A 56 -0.94 7.92 -9.53
CA HIS A 56 0.48 8.08 -9.90
C HIS A 56 1.02 9.53 -10.04
N PRO A 57 0.31 10.52 -10.62
CA PRO A 57 0.86 11.87 -10.78
C PRO A 57 1.02 12.66 -9.46
N PHE A 58 0.38 12.25 -8.37
CA PHE A 58 0.40 13.03 -7.13
C PHE A 58 1.69 12.81 -6.32
N TRP A 59 2.14 11.56 -6.21
CA TRP A 59 3.37 11.23 -5.49
C TRP A 59 3.92 9.86 -5.91
N SER A 60 5.11 9.86 -6.51
CA SER A 60 5.86 8.66 -6.86
C SER A 60 7.32 8.82 -6.43
N PHE A 61 7.77 7.93 -5.54
CA PHE A 61 9.16 7.85 -5.14
C PHE A 61 9.79 6.61 -5.77
N HIS A 62 10.87 6.77 -6.52
CA HIS A 62 11.50 5.65 -7.21
C HIS A 62 12.51 4.96 -6.30
N LEU A 63 12.05 3.97 -5.51
CA LEU A 63 12.91 3.04 -4.75
C LEU A 63 13.31 1.87 -5.68
N GLY A 64 14.26 2.11 -6.58
CA GLY A 64 14.75 1.10 -7.52
C GLY A 64 13.74 0.73 -8.63
N PRO A 65 13.59 -0.56 -9.02
CA PRO A 65 12.73 -0.98 -10.13
C PRO A 65 11.23 -0.91 -9.83
N VAL A 66 10.86 -0.54 -8.60
CA VAL A 66 9.48 -0.55 -8.09
C VAL A 66 9.12 0.88 -7.67
N PRO A 67 8.27 1.61 -8.42
CA PRO A 67 7.85 2.94 -8.01
C PRO A 67 7.03 2.84 -6.72
N LEU A 68 7.50 3.44 -5.63
CA LEU A 68 6.77 3.54 -4.38
C LEU A 68 5.77 4.70 -4.52
N THR A 69 4.55 4.35 -4.89
CA THR A 69 3.43 5.28 -5.01
C THR A 69 2.63 5.33 -3.71
N LEU A 70 1.85 6.39 -3.53
CA LEU A 70 1.09 6.64 -2.30
C LEU A 70 0.08 5.52 -2.00
N ASP A 71 -0.53 4.93 -3.03
CA ASP A 71 -1.41 3.76 -2.91
C ASP A 71 -0.68 2.57 -2.28
N ARG A 72 0.58 2.29 -2.68
CA ARG A 72 1.36 1.18 -2.12
C ARG A 72 1.69 1.38 -0.65
N LEU A 73 2.03 2.60 -0.25
CA LEU A 73 2.21 2.94 1.16
C LEU A 73 0.92 2.73 1.95
N LEU A 74 -0.21 3.18 1.41
CA LEU A 74 -1.49 3.05 2.08
C LEU A 74 -1.93 1.58 2.19
N LEU A 75 -1.71 0.78 1.14
CA LEU A 75 -1.94 -0.65 1.16
C LEU A 75 -1.03 -1.37 2.18
N ALA A 76 0.25 -1.00 2.25
CA ALA A 76 1.18 -1.53 3.23
C ALA A 76 0.77 -1.16 4.67
N ALA A 77 0.32 0.08 4.89
CA ALA A 77 -0.19 0.53 6.18
C ALA A 77 -1.45 -0.24 6.59
N LEU A 78 -2.36 -0.49 5.65
CA LEU A 78 -3.57 -1.31 5.85
C LEU A 78 -3.22 -2.76 6.20
N ALA A 79 -2.35 -3.38 5.41
CA ALA A 79 -1.90 -4.76 5.64
C ALA A 79 -1.15 -4.89 6.98
N GLY A 80 -0.26 -3.95 7.29
CA GLY A 80 0.45 -3.89 8.57
C GLY A 80 -0.50 -3.71 9.74
N GLY A 81 -1.46 -2.79 9.63
CA GLY A 81 -2.50 -2.58 10.64
C GLY A 81 -3.35 -3.83 10.89
N TYR A 82 -3.74 -4.53 9.82
CA TYR A 82 -4.43 -5.82 9.92
C TYR A 82 -3.57 -6.88 10.63
N LEU A 83 -2.30 -7.02 10.27
CA LEU A 83 -1.38 -7.96 10.91
C LEU A 83 -1.23 -7.66 12.41
N VAL A 84 -1.07 -6.39 12.79
CA VAL A 84 -1.00 -5.98 14.20
C VAL A 84 -2.29 -6.34 14.93
N ARG A 85 -3.47 -6.03 14.37
CA ARG A 85 -4.76 -6.40 14.99
C ARG A 85 -4.94 -7.90 15.12
N ARG A 86 -4.50 -8.67 14.13
CA ARG A 86 -4.53 -10.13 14.15
C ARG A 86 -3.60 -10.69 15.24
N ARG A 87 -2.39 -10.12 15.38
CA ARG A 87 -1.45 -10.49 16.45
C ARG A 87 -1.97 -10.14 17.84
N LEU A 88 -2.75 -9.08 17.96
CA LEU A 88 -3.42 -8.69 19.20
C LEU A 88 -4.71 -9.49 19.49
N GLY A 89 -5.04 -10.50 18.68
CA GLY A 89 -6.23 -11.34 18.87
C GLY A 89 -7.57 -10.61 18.65
N ARG A 90 -7.56 -9.40 18.09
CA ARG A 90 -8.76 -8.57 17.90
C ARG A 90 -9.52 -8.86 16.61
N VAL A 91 -9.02 -9.81 15.81
CA VAL A 91 -9.64 -10.23 14.56
C VAL A 91 -9.78 -11.73 14.58
N GLU A 92 -11.02 -12.20 14.66
CA GLU A 92 -11.34 -13.59 14.42
C GLU A 92 -11.27 -13.86 12.92
N PRO A 93 -10.35 -14.72 12.45
CA PRO A 93 -10.24 -15.02 11.03
C PRO A 93 -11.49 -15.75 10.57
N LYS A 94 -12.22 -15.18 9.61
CA LYS A 94 -13.36 -15.89 9.00
C LYS A 94 -12.85 -17.12 8.23
N PRO A 95 -13.46 -18.31 8.41
CA PRO A 95 -13.06 -19.51 7.70
C PRO A 95 -13.11 -19.28 6.20
N LEU A 96 -12.15 -19.82 5.45
CA LEU A 96 -12.08 -19.67 3.99
C LEU A 96 -13.23 -20.44 3.33
N ALA A 97 -13.98 -19.77 2.47
CA ALA A 97 -14.98 -20.43 1.64
C ALA A 97 -14.32 -21.00 0.38
N GLY A 98 -14.99 -21.93 -0.29
CA GLY A 98 -14.50 -22.49 -1.57
C GLY A 98 -14.24 -21.41 -2.64
N ALA A 99 -15.06 -20.36 -2.66
CA ALA A 99 -14.87 -19.21 -3.54
C ALA A 99 -13.55 -18.45 -3.28
N ASP A 100 -13.12 -18.36 -2.02
CA ASP A 100 -11.84 -17.71 -1.68
C ASP A 100 -10.66 -18.54 -2.20
N TRP A 101 -10.74 -19.87 -2.08
CA TRP A 101 -9.74 -20.77 -2.64
C TRP A 101 -9.65 -20.67 -4.16
N LEU A 102 -10.80 -20.62 -4.84
CA LEU A 102 -10.84 -20.43 -6.29
C LEU A 102 -10.21 -19.10 -6.69
N LEU A 103 -10.50 -18.02 -5.96
CA LEU A 103 -9.90 -16.71 -6.19
C LEU A 103 -8.37 -16.74 -6.01
N PHE A 104 -7.87 -17.35 -4.93
CA PHE A 104 -6.43 -17.48 -4.71
C PHE A 104 -5.76 -18.33 -5.78
N ALA A 105 -6.39 -19.45 -6.18
CA ALA A 105 -5.89 -20.30 -7.26
C ALA A 105 -5.82 -19.53 -8.58
N LEU A 106 -6.85 -18.74 -8.89
CA LEU A 106 -6.86 -17.89 -10.08
C LEU A 106 -5.74 -16.85 -10.06
N VAL A 107 -5.58 -16.11 -8.96
CA VAL A 107 -4.51 -15.10 -8.85
C VAL A 107 -3.13 -15.74 -8.89
N ALA A 108 -2.94 -16.90 -8.27
CA ALA A 108 -1.69 -17.66 -8.33
C ALA A 108 -1.40 -18.13 -9.76
N TRP A 109 -2.40 -18.65 -10.46
CA TRP A 109 -2.29 -19.08 -11.85
C TRP A 109 -1.93 -17.91 -12.79
N LEU A 110 -2.62 -16.78 -12.66
CA LEU A 110 -2.32 -15.57 -13.43
C LEU A 110 -0.91 -15.04 -13.12
N SER A 111 -0.48 -15.15 -11.86
CA SER A 111 0.87 -14.73 -11.45
C SER A 111 1.94 -15.62 -12.07
N LEU A 112 1.74 -16.93 -12.05
CA LEU A 112 2.64 -17.89 -12.67
C LEU A 112 2.66 -17.73 -14.20
N SER A 113 1.50 -17.59 -14.82
CA SER A 113 1.37 -17.33 -16.25
C SER A 113 2.13 -16.07 -16.64
N THR A 114 1.96 -14.97 -15.89
CA THR A 114 2.71 -13.74 -16.15
C THR A 114 4.21 -13.96 -15.98
N ALA A 115 4.68 -14.70 -14.97
CA ALA A 115 6.10 -14.97 -14.77
C ALA A 115 6.71 -15.82 -15.90
N VAL A 116 5.98 -16.84 -16.37
CA VAL A 116 6.43 -17.74 -17.46
C VAL A 116 6.44 -17.01 -18.80
N TYR A 117 5.46 -16.15 -19.07
CA TYR A 117 5.32 -15.44 -20.34
C TYR A 117 5.84 -13.99 -20.29
N ALA A 118 6.43 -13.54 -19.18
CA ALA A 118 6.93 -12.17 -19.01
C ALA A 118 7.99 -11.80 -20.05
N SER A 119 8.86 -12.74 -20.39
CA SER A 119 9.93 -12.58 -21.38
C SER A 119 9.39 -12.39 -22.79
N ALA A 120 8.27 -13.04 -23.14
CA ALA A 120 7.60 -12.88 -24.43
C ALA A 120 6.81 -11.56 -24.53
N ALA A 121 6.33 -11.02 -23.40
CA ALA A 121 5.55 -9.78 -23.33
C ALA A 121 6.41 -8.50 -23.23
N ALA A 122 7.66 -8.62 -22.75
CA ALA A 122 8.59 -7.51 -22.55
C ALA A 122 8.96 -6.77 -23.85
N THR A 123 8.80 -7.41 -25.01
CA THR A 123 9.13 -6.83 -26.32
C THR A 123 8.04 -5.93 -26.90
N ASN A 124 6.80 -5.97 -26.37
CA ASN A 124 5.62 -5.37 -27.02
C ASN A 124 4.74 -4.47 -26.11
N SER A 125 5.17 -4.15 -24.88
CA SER A 125 4.30 -3.38 -23.97
C SER A 125 5.01 -2.23 -23.25
N ALA A 126 4.35 -1.06 -23.22
CA ALA A 126 4.83 0.21 -22.67
C ALA A 126 4.89 0.26 -21.12
N GLY A 127 4.94 -0.88 -20.43
CA GLY A 127 5.00 -0.95 -18.97
C GLY A 127 5.43 -2.34 -18.50
N SER A 128 6.07 -2.40 -17.33
CA SER A 128 6.62 -3.67 -16.83
C SER A 128 5.50 -4.71 -16.59
N PRO A 129 5.66 -5.97 -17.00
CA PRO A 129 4.69 -7.04 -16.73
C PRO A 129 4.37 -7.19 -15.23
N LEU A 130 5.37 -6.97 -14.38
CA LEU A 130 5.24 -6.97 -12.92
C LEU A 130 4.32 -5.87 -12.41
N TRP A 131 4.38 -4.65 -12.96
CA TRP A 131 3.49 -3.56 -12.57
C TRP A 131 2.02 -3.92 -12.80
N ARG A 132 1.71 -4.50 -13.98
CA ARG A 132 0.34 -4.93 -14.33
C ARG A 132 -0.17 -6.00 -13.37
N LEU A 133 0.68 -6.97 -13.05
CA LEU A 133 0.33 -8.03 -12.11
C LEU A 133 0.03 -7.49 -10.71
N MET A 134 0.87 -6.57 -10.22
CA MET A 134 0.67 -5.94 -8.92
C MET A 134 -0.61 -5.10 -8.86
N ALA A 135 -0.80 -4.22 -9.85
CA ALA A 135 -1.92 -3.28 -9.87
C ALA A 135 -3.27 -3.96 -10.16
N SER A 136 -3.30 -4.90 -11.11
CA SER A 136 -4.55 -5.49 -11.59
C SER A 136 -5.04 -6.70 -10.79
N TYR A 137 -4.14 -7.46 -10.15
CA TYR A 137 -4.52 -8.70 -9.46
C TYR A 137 -4.23 -8.66 -7.97
N TRP A 138 -3.02 -8.25 -7.57
CA TRP A 138 -2.62 -8.30 -6.16
C TRP A 138 -3.28 -7.24 -5.30
N MET A 139 -3.33 -5.98 -5.77
CA MET A 139 -4.03 -4.91 -5.05
C MET A 139 -5.50 -5.25 -4.76
N PRO A 140 -6.33 -5.61 -5.74
CA PRO A 140 -7.73 -5.96 -5.47
C PRO A 140 -7.85 -7.22 -4.60
N LEU A 141 -6.95 -8.20 -4.74
CA LEU A 141 -6.93 -9.37 -3.86
C LEU A 141 -6.69 -8.98 -2.39
N VAL A 142 -5.71 -8.12 -2.13
CA VAL A 142 -5.39 -7.65 -0.77
C VAL A 142 -6.55 -6.82 -0.20
N VAL A 143 -7.13 -5.93 -1.00
CA VAL A 143 -8.30 -5.13 -0.59
C VAL A 143 -9.50 -6.03 -0.30
N TYR A 144 -9.80 -7.00 -1.17
CA TYR A 144 -10.84 -8.01 -0.97
C TYR A 144 -10.61 -8.77 0.35
N TRP A 145 -9.39 -9.25 0.56
CA TRP A 145 -9.02 -9.97 1.77
C TRP A 145 -9.25 -9.12 3.03
N LEU A 146 -8.79 -7.87 3.04
CA LEU A 146 -8.95 -6.96 4.18
C LEU A 146 -10.42 -6.61 4.42
N ALA A 147 -11.19 -6.36 3.36
CA ALA A 147 -12.62 -6.09 3.44
C ALA A 147 -13.39 -7.31 3.98
N ARG A 148 -13.03 -8.52 3.55
CA ARG A 148 -13.64 -9.78 4.04
C ARG A 148 -13.47 -9.95 5.55
N GLN A 149 -12.33 -9.55 6.10
CA GLN A 149 -12.04 -9.65 7.54
C GLN A 149 -12.74 -8.57 8.37
N SER A 150 -13.37 -7.57 7.72
CA SER A 150 -14.19 -6.60 8.43
C SER A 150 -15.48 -7.23 8.96
N ARG A 151 -15.91 -6.77 10.14
CA ARG A 151 -17.25 -7.07 10.66
C ARG A 151 -18.21 -6.03 10.11
N LEU A 152 -19.17 -6.47 9.27
CA LEU A 152 -20.35 -5.69 8.91
C LEU A 152 -21.33 -5.80 10.08
N THR A 153 -20.97 -5.20 11.21
CA THR A 153 -21.90 -5.11 12.34
C THR A 153 -22.23 -3.64 12.47
N ALA A 154 -23.42 -3.28 12.01
CA ALA A 154 -24.06 -2.02 12.36
C ALA A 154 -24.14 -1.98 13.89
N HIS A 155 -23.43 -1.04 14.50
CA HIS A 155 -23.73 -0.63 15.87
C HIS A 155 -24.97 0.25 15.85
#